data_AF-A0A8T5RUX0-F1
#
_entry.id   AF-A0A8T5RUX0-F1
#
_cell.length_a   1.000
_cell.length_b   1.000
_cell.length_c   1.000
_cell.angle_alpha   90.00
_cell.angle_beta   90.00
_cell.angle_gamma   90.00
#
_symmetry.space_group_name_H-M   'P 1'
#
loop_
_entity.id
_entity.type
_entity.pdbx_description
1 polymer ?
#
loop_
_entity_poly.entity_id
_entity_poly.type
_entity_poly.pdbx_seq_one_letter_code
_entity_poly.pdbx_strand_id
1 'polypeptide(L)'
;MNDNLKYHEILEEDLVLEMEWLKEEFEIQFKSKLEKFSQMDKKIANDLLNYILETTDVHENFLLLNKLEDVTKNIEKAYPSLFT
;
A
#
# COMPACT_ATOMS: atom_id res chain seq x y z
N MET A 1 3.69 21.20 -25.40
CA MET A 1 2.66 20.19 -25.13
C MET A 1 2.96 19.64 -23.76
N ASN A 2 1.96 19.66 -22.88
CA ASN A 2 2.04 19.51 -21.43
C ASN A 2 2.01 18.03 -21.02
N ASP A 3 2.52 17.15 -21.88
CA ASP A 3 2.26 15.71 -21.83
C ASP A 3 2.92 15.06 -20.61
N ASN A 4 4.07 15.58 -20.17
CA ASN A 4 4.70 15.16 -18.93
C ASN A 4 3.86 15.52 -17.69
N LEU A 5 3.19 16.68 -17.68
CA LEU A 5 2.36 17.08 -16.56
C LEU A 5 1.15 16.14 -16.42
N LYS A 6 0.49 15.88 -17.54
CA LYS A 6 -0.69 15.02 -17.61
C LYS A 6 -0.36 13.55 -17.30
N TYR A 7 0.82 13.11 -17.70
CA TYR A 7 1.34 11.78 -17.35
C TYR A 7 1.61 11.63 -15.85
N HIS A 8 2.20 12.65 -15.21
CA HIS A 8 2.41 12.62 -13.76
C HIS A 8 1.10 12.67 -12.97
N GLU A 9 0.10 13.42 -13.43
CA GLU A 9 -1.24 13.45 -12.83
C GLU A 9 -1.89 12.05 -12.86
N ILE A 10 -1.82 11.36 -14.01
CA ILE A 10 -2.36 9.99 -14.15
C ILE A 10 -1.66 9.01 -13.20
N LEU A 11 -0.32 9.04 -13.14
CA LEU A 11 0.44 8.17 -12.22
C LEU A 11 0.12 8.44 -10.74
N GLU A 12 -0.13 9.70 -10.40
CA GLU A 12 -0.52 10.07 -9.04
C GLU A 12 -1.93 9.58 -8.70
N GLU A 13 -2.88 9.72 -9.62
CA GLU A 13 -4.24 9.20 -9.47
C GLU A 13 -4.26 7.67 -9.34
N ASP A 14 -3.52 6.96 -10.20
CA ASP A 14 -3.39 5.51 -10.17
C ASP A 14 -2.79 5.04 -8.84
N LEU A 15 -1.72 5.68 -8.37
CA LEU A 15 -1.13 5.39 -7.06
C LEU A 15 -2.14 5.59 -5.92
N VAL A 16 -2.91 6.67 -5.94
CA VAL A 16 -3.90 6.95 -4.89
C VAL A 16 -4.95 5.83 -4.84
N LEU A 17 -5.44 5.38 -5.99
CA LEU A 17 -6.41 4.28 -6.07
C LEU A 17 -5.84 2.96 -5.55
N GLU A 18 -4.60 2.61 -5.92
CA GLU A 18 -3.94 1.40 -5.41
C GLU A 18 -3.75 1.46 -3.89
N MET A 19 -3.40 2.64 -3.35
CA MET A 19 -3.23 2.83 -1.91
C MET A 19 -4.55 2.78 -1.14
N GLU A 20 -5.64 3.29 -1.70
CA GLU A 20 -6.97 3.17 -1.12
C GLU A 20 -7.44 1.72 -1.11
N TRP A 21 -7.27 1.01 -2.23
CA TRP A 21 -7.57 -0.41 -2.33
C TRP A 21 -6.79 -1.23 -1.29
N LEU A 22 -5.49 -0.98 -1.13
CA LEU A 22 -4.66 -1.68 -0.15
C LEU A 22 -5.19 -1.50 1.28
N LYS A 23 -5.59 -0.28 1.65
CA LYS A 23 -6.17 -0.01 2.98
C LYS A 23 -7.47 -0.77 3.19
N GLU A 24 -8.36 -0.75 2.19
CA GLU A 24 -9.63 -1.47 2.25
C GLU A 24 -9.42 -2.97 2.38
N GLU A 25 -8.48 -3.55 1.64
CA GLU A 25 -8.16 -4.97 1.70
C GLU A 25 -7.65 -5.35 3.11
N PHE A 26 -6.78 -4.54 3.70
CA PHE A 26 -6.34 -4.75 5.09
C PHE A 26 -7.48 -4.66 6.10
N GLU A 27 -8.40 -3.70 5.92
CA GLU A 27 -9.58 -3.61 6.75
C GLU A 27 -10.46 -4.85 6.64
N ILE A 28 -10.75 -5.32 5.44
CA ILE A 28 -11.58 -6.51 5.20
C ILE A 28 -10.94 -7.75 5.80
N GLN A 29 -9.64 -7.95 5.55
CA GLN A 29 -8.92 -9.18 5.91
C GLN A 29 -8.58 -9.27 7.40
N PHE A 30 -8.37 -8.13 8.07
CA PHE A 30 -7.74 -8.11 9.40
C PHE A 30 -8.53 -7.36 10.47
N LYS A 31 -9.39 -6.38 10.14
CA LYS A 31 -10.09 -5.55 11.15
C LYS A 31 -11.03 -6.33 12.06
N SER A 32 -11.65 -7.39 11.53
CA SER A 32 -12.60 -8.23 12.27
C SER A 32 -11.93 -9.35 13.08
N LYS A 33 -10.61 -9.55 12.92
CA LYS A 33 -9.87 -10.57 13.65
C LYS A 33 -9.59 -10.06 15.07
N LEU A 34 -10.43 -10.50 16.00
CA LEU A 34 -10.35 -10.17 17.43
C LEU A 34 -9.23 -10.93 18.17
N GLU A 35 -8.59 -11.91 17.52
CA GLU A 35 -7.53 -12.76 18.09
C GLU A 35 -6.13 -12.39 17.59
N LYS A 36 -5.08 -12.99 18.17
CA LYS A 36 -3.70 -12.91 17.66
C LYS A 36 -3.66 -13.42 16.22
N PHE A 37 -3.15 -12.60 15.31
CA PHE A 37 -2.91 -12.98 13.91
C PHE A 37 -2.08 -14.27 13.81
N SER A 38 -2.53 -15.18 12.96
CA SER A 38 -1.82 -16.42 12.63
C SER A 38 -0.58 -16.12 11.77
N GLN A 39 0.33 -17.09 11.65
CA GLN A 39 1.46 -16.98 10.71
C GLN A 39 0.99 -16.81 9.26
N MET A 40 -0.16 -17.38 8.91
CA MET A 40 -0.75 -17.20 7.58
C MET A 40 -1.24 -15.76 7.38
N ASP A 41 -1.83 -15.14 8.40
CA ASP A 41 -2.26 -13.74 8.33
C ASP A 41 -1.07 -12.80 8.13
N LYS A 42 0.03 -13.04 8.86
CA LYS A 42 1.29 -12.30 8.65
C LYS A 42 1.81 -12.47 7.24
N LYS A 43 1.78 -13.71 6.71
CA LYS A 43 2.19 -13.98 5.34
C LYS A 43 1.34 -13.20 4.34
N ILE A 44 0.01 -13.26 4.45
CA ILE A 44 -0.91 -12.53 3.56
C ILE A 44 -0.64 -11.01 3.63
N ALA A 45 -0.45 -10.46 4.82
CA ALA A 45 -0.16 -9.03 4.98
C ALA A 45 1.16 -8.62 4.29
N ASN A 46 2.21 -9.44 4.42
CA ASN A 46 3.47 -9.20 3.73
C ASN A 46 3.34 -9.39 2.21
N ASP A 47 2.60 -10.41 1.75
CA ASP A 47 2.37 -10.66 0.33
C ASP A 47 1.61 -9.48 -0.32
N LEU A 48 0.62 -8.89 0.38
CA LEU A 48 -0.11 -7.71 -0.08
C LEU A 48 0.79 -6.47 -0.18
N LEU A 49 1.63 -6.22 0.83
CA LEU A 49 2.58 -5.10 0.79
C LEU A 49 3.62 -5.28 -0.32
N ASN A 50 4.20 -6.48 -0.43
CA ASN A 50 5.18 -6.79 -1.47
C ASN A 50 4.58 -6.64 -2.86
N TYR A 51 3.35 -7.13 -3.06
CA TYR A 51 2.64 -6.97 -4.32
C TYR A 51 2.58 -5.49 -4.72
N ILE A 52 2.10 -4.63 -3.82
CA ILE A 52 2.01 -3.19 -4.07
C ILE A 52 3.40 -2.57 -4.35
N LEU A 53 4.41 -2.88 -3.54
CA LEU A 53 5.76 -2.37 -3.75
C LEU A 53 6.39 -2.82 -5.08
N GLU A 54 6.02 -4.00 -5.59
CA GLU A 54 6.52 -4.55 -6.85
C GLU A 54 5.72 -4.10 -8.08
N THR A 55 4.40 -3.87 -7.95
CA THR A 55 3.53 -3.53 -9.08
C THR A 55 3.33 -2.04 -9.28
N THR A 56 3.46 -1.24 -8.23
CA THR A 56 3.34 0.21 -8.33
C THR A 56 4.60 0.80 -8.95
N ASP A 57 4.56 1.06 -10.26
CA ASP A 57 5.63 1.76 -10.97
C ASP A 57 5.59 3.26 -10.68
N VAL A 58 6.30 3.66 -9.63
CA VAL A 58 6.48 5.08 -9.27
C VAL A 58 7.57 5.76 -10.11
N HIS A 59 8.28 5.05 -11.01
CA HIS A 59 9.48 5.53 -11.70
C HIS A 59 10.48 6.23 -10.74
N GLU A 60 11.43 7.02 -11.24
CA GLU A 60 12.31 7.87 -10.40
C GLU A 60 11.53 9.07 -9.77
N ASN A 61 10.20 8.99 -9.65
CA ASN A 61 9.39 10.04 -9.04
C ASN A 61 9.42 9.92 -7.50
N PHE A 62 10.37 10.62 -6.90
CA PHE A 62 10.54 10.68 -5.44
C PHE A 62 9.27 11.08 -4.66
N LEU A 63 8.36 11.88 -5.25
CA LEU A 63 7.13 12.28 -4.56
C LEU A 63 6.18 11.09 -4.42
N LEU A 64 6.02 10.30 -5.48
CA LEU A 64 5.18 9.11 -5.50
C LEU A 64 5.77 8.01 -4.60
N LEU A 65 7.10 7.85 -4.62
CA LEU A 65 7.80 6.94 -3.71
C LEU A 65 7.55 7.31 -2.24
N ASN A 66 7.66 8.59 -1.88
CA ASN A 66 7.39 9.04 -0.52
C ASN A 66 5.94 8.77 -0.10
N LYS A 67 4.97 8.97 -1.00
CA LYS A 67 3.56 8.67 -0.71
C LYS A 67 3.33 7.17 -0.47
N LEU A 68 3.93 6.32 -1.30
CA LEU A 68 3.89 4.87 -1.17
C LEU A 68 4.46 4.42 0.19
N GLU A 69 5.65 4.93 0.55
CA GLU A 69 6.26 4.65 1.84
C GLU A 69 5.39 5.10 3.03
N ASP A 70 4.78 6.27 2.95
CA ASP A 70 3.94 6.80 4.03
C ASP A 70 2.69 5.93 4.25
N VAL A 71 2.07 5.44 3.17
CA VAL A 71 0.92 4.53 3.27
C VAL A 71 1.34 3.20 3.89
N THR A 72 2.43 2.60 3.42
CA THR A 72 2.96 1.35 3.99
C THR A 72 3.26 1.50 5.48
N LYS A 73 3.96 2.58 5.88
CA LYS A 73 4.22 2.89 7.30
C LYS A 73 2.93 3.05 8.12
N ASN A 74 1.90 3.65 7.54
CA ASN A 74 0.61 3.82 8.23
C ASN A 74 -0.13 2.49 8.41
N ILE A 75 -0.06 1.58 7.44
CA ILE A 75 -0.60 0.23 7.56
C ILE A 75 0.12 -0.56 8.64
N GLU A 76 1.46 -0.54 8.64
CA GLU A 76 2.25 -1.21 9.68
C GLU A 76 1.91 -0.71 11.08
N LYS A 77 1.71 0.60 11.23
CA LYS A 77 1.26 1.22 12.51
C LYS A 77 -0.16 0.84 12.89
N ALA A 78 -1.06 0.68 11.94
CA ALA A 78 -2.44 0.28 12.20
C ALA A 78 -2.55 -1.20 12.60
N TYR A 79 -1.66 -2.04 12.06
CA TYR A 79 -1.65 -3.49 12.30
C TYR A 79 -0.29 -3.99 12.82
N PRO A 80 0.21 -3.48 13.96
CA PRO A 80 1.58 -3.75 14.41
C PRO A 80 1.83 -5.24 14.66
N SER A 81 0.80 -5.98 15.08
CA SER A 81 0.88 -7.43 15.33
C SER A 81 1.06 -8.29 14.07
N LEU A 82 0.81 -7.75 12.87
CA LEU A 82 1.09 -8.44 11.60
C LEU A 82 2.58 -8.39 11.22
N PHE A 83 3.29 -7.37 11.70
CA PHE A 83 4.66 -7.04 11.28
C PHE A 83 5.70 -7.10 12.42
N THR A 84 5.29 -7.59 13.60
CA THR A 84 6.19 -7.86 14.76
C THR A 84 6.56 -9.33 14.90
#